data_AF-A0A0W8I9Z6-F1
#
_entry.id   AF-A0A0W8I9Z6-F1
#
_cell.length_a   1.000
_cell.length_b   1.000
_cell.length_c   1.000
_cell.angle_alpha   90.00
_cell.angle_beta   90.00
_cell.angle_gamma   90.00
#
_symmetry.space_group_name_H-M   'P 1'
#
loop_
_entity.id
_entity.type
_entity.pdbx_description
1 polymer ?
#
loop_
_entity_poly.entity_id
_entity_poly.type
_entity_poly.pdbx_seq_one_letter_code
_entity_poly.pdbx_strand_id
1 'polypeptide(L)'
;MLAITTLTPVAALDGAATTSSTTLSEERQGNLVSKVVESDGEVVSTLVDGTTGEAVLPDPERAGTQPTPGDPHGGAVMGQWAKSDQHFEQLAASSARTAEELSGTADDDGTDAAAGSDAGDAAEEAGAGVASASSLGAAASWAPSGIKGTDVSNWQPSLNWTSLWNQGSRFAYVKSSEGDSIRNSLFTQQYAGAGAVGMYRGGYHFAIPTRDSSGAKQADYFLANGGGWSADGRTLPGLLDIENNPYPSLYGNACYGFSPSEMVRWIRDFSDRYKSRTGRLPAIYTNYYWWRDCTGNSSAFNDHPMHIAAYETAAPIVPSAWSTYDFWQYTDAGFTEQIDANVYRGSSTQLRDLARNAYYKPLGGRTPSGAPAAPTEVAPAGYVVKGAIGNQYRALGGSSVFGTPTGNERGGLLHGGVLQGFSKKHTFYWTPSTGAWPVNFNGAIGRKFAATRWENGYGYPTTREVRGLVDGGAYQVFRKGSAVTKVLWSPATGAVPVRETSGIGGLWKRAGHERGYGYPVTSERGGLLNGGAYQVFRNGSKVYRIVWSSASGAHAVQENGAIGREWIAAGSERGYGYPTTNEYRYGSEIRQRFSKNFTVHYSTTTKRTWVTR
;
A
#
# COMPACT_ATOMS: atom_id res chain seq x y z
N MET A 1 -24.03 71.77 7.78
CA MET A 1 -25.22 72.20 8.55
C MET A 1 -26.27 71.12 8.36
N LEU A 2 -26.63 70.44 9.45
CA LEU A 2 -27.82 69.59 9.74
C LEU A 2 -28.22 68.51 8.70
N ALA A 3 -28.15 67.19 8.96
CA ALA A 3 -28.68 66.35 10.06
C ALA A 3 -30.22 66.31 10.15
N ILE A 4 -30.79 65.10 10.12
CA ILE A 4 -31.89 64.54 10.95
C ILE A 4 -32.12 63.08 10.46
N THR A 5 -31.65 62.02 11.17
CA THR A 5 -32.35 61.20 12.21
C THR A 5 -33.75 60.70 11.78
N THR A 6 -34.24 59.48 12.00
CA THR A 6 -33.89 58.22 12.71
C THR A 6 -35.07 57.27 12.43
N LEU A 7 -34.86 55.94 12.46
CA LEU A 7 -35.63 54.97 13.29
C LEU A 7 -35.28 53.52 12.90
N THR A 8 -34.74 52.79 13.88
CA THR A 8 -34.78 51.32 14.02
C THR A 8 -35.85 50.97 15.07
N PRO A 9 -36.51 49.78 15.06
CA PRO A 9 -35.89 48.59 15.67
C PRO A 9 -36.20 47.20 15.04
N VAL A 10 -35.17 46.34 15.11
CA VAL A 10 -35.15 44.91 15.50
C VAL A 10 -36.07 43.89 14.77
N ALA A 11 -35.43 43.02 14.00
CA ALA A 11 -35.57 41.55 14.15
C ALA A 11 -34.26 40.88 13.69
N ALA A 12 -33.69 40.07 14.57
CA ALA A 12 -32.41 39.40 14.42
C ALA A 12 -32.43 38.34 13.30
N LEU A 13 -31.38 38.30 12.47
CA LEU A 13 -30.91 37.08 11.84
C LEU A 13 -29.38 37.14 11.76
N ASP A 14 -28.76 36.31 12.57
CA ASP A 14 -27.32 36.07 12.65
C ASP A 14 -26.74 35.70 11.29
N GLY A 15 -25.60 36.31 10.98
CA GLY A 15 -24.65 35.78 10.03
C GLY A 15 -23.41 35.29 10.78
N ALA A 16 -23.10 34.00 10.69
CA ALA A 16 -21.73 33.51 10.76
C ALA A 16 -21.64 32.03 10.34
N ALA A 17 -20.74 31.77 9.40
CA ALA A 17 -20.01 30.52 9.15
C ALA A 17 -20.82 29.22 9.02
N THR A 18 -21.20 28.87 7.79
CA THR A 18 -21.40 27.47 7.40
C THR A 18 -20.03 26.79 7.28
N THR A 19 -19.61 26.09 8.33
CA THR A 19 -18.51 25.12 8.27
C THR A 19 -18.94 23.95 7.39
N SER A 20 -18.26 23.76 6.27
CA SER A 20 -18.47 22.60 5.41
C SER A 20 -17.81 21.39 6.08
N SER A 21 -18.61 20.53 6.71
CA SER A 21 -18.12 19.24 7.21
C SER A 21 -17.74 18.38 6.00
N THR A 22 -16.47 18.00 5.94
CA THR A 22 -15.99 17.08 4.90
C THR A 22 -16.24 15.66 5.41
N THR A 23 -17.34 15.04 4.97
CA THR A 23 -17.58 13.60 5.20
C THR A 23 -16.56 12.81 4.38
N LEU A 24 -15.65 12.12 5.05
CA LEU A 24 -14.84 11.07 4.44
C LEU A 24 -15.75 9.86 4.14
N SER A 25 -15.63 9.31 2.94
CA SER A 25 -16.45 8.22 2.42
C SER A 25 -16.46 6.98 3.32
N GLU A 26 -17.67 6.44 3.56
CA GLU A 26 -18.04 5.28 4.39
C GLU A 26 -17.47 3.90 3.96
N GLU A 27 -16.35 3.84 3.22
CA GLU A 27 -15.68 2.57 2.91
C GLU A 27 -14.42 2.39 3.78
N ARG A 28 -14.59 1.90 5.01
CA ARG A 28 -13.49 1.30 5.79
C ARG A 28 -13.89 -0.10 6.27
N GLN A 29 -13.22 -1.11 5.71
CA GLN A 29 -13.10 -2.42 6.32
C GLN A 29 -12.04 -2.35 7.42
N GLY A 30 -12.46 -2.68 8.64
CA GLY A 30 -11.75 -2.47 9.90
C GLY A 30 -12.67 -1.67 10.84
N ASN A 31 -12.96 -2.20 12.03
CA ASN A 31 -13.97 -1.70 12.98
C ASN A 31 -13.67 -0.30 13.53
N LEU A 32 -13.55 0.75 12.70
CA LEU A 32 -13.30 2.12 13.17
C LEU A 32 -14.52 2.99 12.90
N VAL A 33 -15.02 3.65 13.95
CA VAL A 33 -16.08 4.66 13.85
C VAL A 33 -15.46 6.02 14.18
N SER A 34 -15.70 7.02 13.34
CA SER A 34 -15.35 8.40 13.69
C SER A 34 -16.38 8.96 14.66
N LYS A 35 -15.96 9.41 15.84
CA LYS A 35 -16.81 10.17 16.76
C LYS A 35 -16.32 11.63 16.79
N VAL A 36 -17.25 12.56 16.64
CA VAL A 36 -17.00 13.97 16.93
C VAL A 36 -17.36 14.18 18.40
N VAL A 37 -16.39 14.60 19.20
CA VAL A 37 -16.62 15.01 20.59
C VAL A 37 -16.42 16.53 20.62
N GLU A 38 -17.45 17.26 21.03
CA GLU A 38 -17.30 18.67 21.36
C GLU A 38 -16.72 18.77 22.77
N SER A 39 -15.47 19.21 22.88
CA SER A 39 -14.95 19.81 24.11
C SER A 39 -14.32 21.15 23.76
N ASP A 40 -14.81 22.22 24.38
CA ASP A 40 -14.19 23.54 24.43
C ASP A 40 -13.92 24.24 23.09
N GLY A 41 -14.76 23.98 22.08
CA GLY A 41 -14.78 24.74 20.83
C GLY A 41 -13.75 24.32 19.78
N GLU A 42 -13.05 23.21 19.99
CA GLU A 42 -12.18 22.60 18.97
C GLU A 42 -12.78 21.28 18.46
N VAL A 43 -12.88 21.13 17.14
CA VAL A 43 -13.36 19.90 16.52
C VAL A 43 -12.23 18.87 16.54
N VAL A 44 -12.22 17.99 17.53
CA VAL A 44 -11.30 16.85 17.59
C VAL A 44 -12.01 15.62 17.03
N SER A 45 -11.59 15.16 15.85
CA SER A 45 -12.03 13.87 15.30
C SER A 45 -11.29 12.74 16.01
N THR A 46 -11.98 11.95 16.83
CA THR A 46 -11.41 10.72 17.41
C THR A 46 -11.79 9.52 16.55
N LEU A 47 -10.79 8.68 16.24
CA LEU A 47 -11.01 7.32 15.77
C LEU A 47 -11.22 6.45 17.01
N VAL A 48 -12.24 5.59 17.00
CA VAL A 48 -12.51 4.65 18.10
C VAL A 48 -12.46 3.24 17.55
N ASP A 49 -11.83 2.31 18.26
CA ASP A 49 -11.93 0.88 17.97
C ASP A 49 -13.34 0.39 18.33
N GLY A 50 -14.08 -0.10 17.35
CA GLY A 50 -15.44 -0.61 17.46
C GLY A 50 -15.56 -1.96 18.18
N THR A 51 -14.43 -2.58 18.54
CA THR A 51 -14.35 -3.85 19.29
C THR A 51 -14.11 -3.61 20.77
N THR A 52 -13.28 -2.63 21.14
CA THR A 52 -12.91 -2.32 22.54
C THR A 52 -13.57 -1.05 23.07
N GLY A 53 -13.98 -0.12 22.20
CA GLY A 53 -14.53 1.18 22.57
C GLY A 53 -13.48 2.23 22.97
N GLU A 54 -12.18 1.91 22.87
CA GLU A 54 -11.10 2.80 23.28
C GLU A 54 -10.79 3.88 22.23
N ALA A 55 -10.52 5.11 22.71
CA ALA A 55 -10.18 6.25 21.87
C ALA A 55 -8.73 6.16 21.35
N VAL A 56 -8.54 6.39 20.05
CA VAL A 56 -7.24 6.27 19.34
C VAL A 56 -6.50 7.62 19.27
N LEU A 57 -6.65 8.48 20.27
CA LEU A 57 -5.83 9.69 20.44
C LEU A 57 -5.44 9.80 21.92
N PRO A 58 -4.28 10.41 22.24
CA PRO A 58 -3.86 10.54 23.63
C PRO A 58 -4.89 11.32 24.43
N ASP A 59 -4.91 11.01 25.72
CA ASP A 59 -5.60 11.78 26.75
C ASP A 59 -5.40 13.30 26.49
N PRO A 60 -6.48 14.09 26.40
CA PRO A 60 -6.42 15.54 26.26
C PRO A 60 -5.48 16.23 27.26
N GLU A 61 -5.23 15.65 28.44
CA GLU A 61 -4.32 16.22 29.43
C GLU A 61 -2.83 16.17 29.04
N ARG A 62 -2.43 15.30 28.10
CA ARG A 62 -1.05 15.17 27.59
C ARG A 62 -0.90 15.53 26.11
N ALA A 63 -1.99 15.84 25.41
CA ALA A 63 -1.98 16.32 24.03
C ALA A 63 -1.42 17.76 23.94
N GLY A 64 -0.13 17.96 24.26
CA GLY A 64 0.49 19.29 24.21
C GLY A 64 1.74 19.47 25.06
N THR A 65 2.22 18.45 25.78
CA THR A 65 3.45 18.51 26.56
C THR A 65 4.50 17.60 25.94
N GLN A 66 5.67 18.17 25.62
CA GLN A 66 6.81 17.37 25.17
C GLN A 66 7.20 16.43 26.31
N PRO A 67 7.33 15.10 26.08
CA PRO A 67 7.77 14.20 27.13
C PRO A 67 9.11 14.67 27.67
N THR A 68 9.21 14.83 28.98
CA THR A 68 10.45 15.30 29.63
C THR A 68 11.50 14.19 29.58
N PRO A 69 12.77 14.51 29.30
CA PRO A 69 13.85 13.52 29.39
C PRO A 69 13.88 12.87 30.78
N GLY A 70 13.62 11.57 30.85
CA GLY A 70 13.60 10.80 32.11
C GLY A 70 12.21 10.52 32.69
N ASP A 71 11.12 10.91 32.02
CA ASP A 71 9.75 10.52 32.40
C ASP A 71 9.58 8.98 32.32
N PRO A 72 9.07 8.32 33.40
CA PRO A 72 8.76 6.89 33.38
C PRO A 72 7.76 6.50 32.28
N HIS A 73 6.94 7.42 31.79
CA HIS A 73 5.97 7.21 30.70
C HIS A 73 6.57 7.46 29.31
N GLY A 74 7.88 7.66 29.19
CA GLY A 74 8.71 7.24 28.07
C GLY A 74 8.44 7.72 26.64
N GLY A 75 7.43 8.55 26.40
CA GLY A 75 7.01 8.95 25.06
C GLY A 75 6.32 7.83 24.27
N ALA A 76 6.18 8.03 22.96
CA ALA A 76 5.44 7.16 22.07
C ALA A 76 6.14 5.81 21.78
N VAL A 77 5.42 4.81 21.30
CA VAL A 77 5.97 3.47 21.04
C VAL A 77 5.49 2.91 19.71
N MET A 78 6.18 1.87 19.23
CA MET A 78 5.70 1.09 18.10
C MET A 78 4.32 0.52 18.41
N GLY A 79 3.33 0.86 17.58
CA GLY A 79 2.02 0.21 17.56
C GLY A 79 1.27 0.47 16.26
N GLN A 80 0.26 -0.34 15.94
CA GLN A 80 -0.62 -0.06 14.79
C GLN A 80 -1.45 1.22 15.02
N TRP A 81 -1.72 1.52 16.29
CA TRP A 81 -2.57 2.62 16.75
C TRP A 81 -1.90 3.32 17.93
N ALA A 82 -2.30 4.56 18.20
CA ALA A 82 -1.94 5.25 19.44
C ALA A 82 -2.57 4.51 20.63
N LYS A 83 -1.77 4.25 21.67
CA LYS A 83 -2.18 3.56 22.90
C LYS A 83 -2.50 4.60 23.99
N SER A 84 -3.54 4.34 24.78
CA SER A 84 -3.92 5.20 25.92
C SER A 84 -2.99 4.96 27.13
N ASP A 85 -2.93 5.92 28.05
CA ASP A 85 -2.18 5.76 29.31
C ASP A 85 -2.68 4.55 30.11
N GLN A 86 -4.00 4.35 30.16
CA GLN A 86 -4.61 3.18 30.80
C GLN A 86 -4.17 1.86 30.16
N HIS A 87 -4.09 1.80 28.83
CA HIS A 87 -3.58 0.63 28.13
C HIS A 87 -2.13 0.36 28.56
N PHE A 88 -1.29 1.39 28.60
CA PHE A 88 0.09 1.21 29.04
C PHE A 88 0.23 0.79 30.52
N GLU A 89 -0.60 1.30 31.41
CA GLU A 89 -0.64 0.85 32.80
C GLU A 89 -0.98 -0.64 32.91
N GLN A 90 -1.90 -1.14 32.08
CA GLN A 90 -2.25 -2.56 32.02
C GLN A 90 -1.07 -3.41 31.51
N LEU A 91 -0.34 -2.95 30.50
CA LEU A 91 0.87 -3.61 29.99
C LEU A 91 1.94 -3.70 31.09
N ALA A 92 2.18 -2.58 31.78
CA ALA A 92 3.15 -2.50 32.87
C ALA A 92 2.79 -3.45 34.02
N ALA A 93 1.53 -3.46 34.45
CA ALA A 93 1.03 -4.35 35.49
C ALA A 93 1.11 -5.83 35.08
N SER A 94 0.81 -6.16 33.83
CA SER A 94 0.87 -7.55 33.33
C SER A 94 2.30 -8.06 33.23
N SER A 95 3.22 -7.22 32.77
CA SER A 95 4.65 -7.53 32.73
C SER A 95 5.24 -7.69 34.14
N ALA A 96 4.85 -6.82 35.08
CA ALA A 96 5.27 -6.90 36.48
C ALA A 96 4.76 -8.18 37.17
N ARG A 97 3.46 -8.48 37.05
CA ARG A 97 2.87 -9.72 37.58
C ARG A 97 3.59 -10.95 37.06
N THR A 98 3.82 -11.02 35.75
CA THR A 98 4.51 -12.17 35.15
C THR A 98 5.96 -12.29 35.66
N ALA A 99 6.64 -11.15 35.84
CA ALA A 99 7.99 -11.14 36.41
C ALA A 99 8.02 -11.62 37.86
N GLU A 100 7.04 -11.21 38.67
CA GLU A 100 6.88 -11.64 40.06
C GLU A 100 6.51 -13.12 40.18
N GLU A 101 5.44 -13.57 39.51
CA GLU A 101 4.93 -14.95 39.55
C GLU A 101 6.00 -15.99 39.19
N LEU A 102 6.85 -15.68 38.22
CA LEU A 102 7.89 -16.59 37.75
C LEU A 102 9.24 -16.41 38.47
N SER A 103 9.40 -15.34 39.26
CA SER A 103 10.48 -15.23 40.24
C SER A 103 10.19 -15.99 41.54
N GLY A 104 8.91 -16.31 41.79
CA GLY A 104 8.39 -16.99 42.98
C GLY A 104 8.62 -18.51 43.08
N THR A 105 9.76 -19.03 42.60
CA THR A 105 10.25 -20.36 43.00
C THR A 105 11.67 -20.25 43.53
N ALA A 106 11.81 -19.70 44.73
CA ALA A 106 12.97 -19.89 45.61
C ALA A 106 12.69 -19.36 47.03
N ASP A 107 11.65 -19.86 47.69
CA ASP A 107 11.66 -19.95 49.16
C ASP A 107 11.83 -21.44 49.50
N ASP A 108 13.07 -21.93 49.29
CA ASP A 108 13.60 -23.08 50.01
C ASP A 108 14.03 -22.56 51.39
N ASP A 109 13.10 -22.56 52.34
CA ASP A 109 13.42 -22.35 53.75
C ASP A 109 14.10 -23.61 54.28
N GLY A 110 15.40 -23.69 54.03
CA GLY A 110 16.28 -24.63 54.69
C GLY A 110 16.47 -24.25 56.16
N THR A 111 15.59 -24.73 57.02
CA THR A 111 15.90 -24.91 58.45
C THR A 111 15.75 -26.38 58.85
N ASP A 112 16.88 -26.93 59.27
CA ASP A 112 17.05 -28.29 59.75
C ASP A 112 16.49 -28.44 61.17
N ALA A 113 16.02 -29.66 61.45
CA ALA A 113 15.91 -30.32 62.75
C ALA A 113 14.72 -30.00 63.72
N ALA A 114 13.85 -31.02 63.79
CA ALA A 114 13.58 -31.85 64.97
C ALA A 114 12.23 -31.69 65.74
N ALA A 115 11.50 -32.81 65.70
CA ALA A 115 10.78 -33.50 66.78
C ALA A 115 9.45 -32.93 67.31
N GLY A 116 8.40 -33.77 67.19
CA GLY A 116 7.52 -34.07 68.33
C GLY A 116 6.00 -34.00 68.11
N SER A 117 5.39 -35.18 68.15
CA SER A 117 4.04 -35.52 68.67
C SER A 117 2.76 -35.01 67.96
N ASP A 118 2.15 -35.95 67.25
CA ASP A 118 0.89 -36.66 67.55
C ASP A 118 -0.51 -35.99 67.44
N ALA A 119 -1.35 -36.76 66.76
CA ALA A 119 -2.82 -36.90 66.80
C ALA A 119 -3.75 -35.78 66.28
N GLY A 120 -4.62 -36.15 65.32
CA GLY A 120 -6.02 -35.66 65.31
C GLY A 120 -6.72 -35.44 63.96
N ASP A 121 -7.03 -36.54 63.27
CA ASP A 121 -8.19 -36.78 62.39
C ASP A 121 -8.60 -35.86 61.22
N ALA A 122 -8.61 -36.52 60.05
CA ALA A 122 -9.64 -36.55 59.01
C ALA A 122 -9.99 -35.27 58.20
N ALA A 123 -9.57 -35.21 56.94
CA ALA A 123 -10.31 -35.82 55.83
C ALA A 123 -9.66 -35.53 54.45
N GLU A 124 -9.58 -36.59 53.64
CA GLU A 124 -9.47 -36.62 52.16
C GLU A 124 -8.16 -36.18 51.48
N GLU A 125 -7.25 -37.16 51.34
CA GLU A 125 -6.19 -37.22 50.33
C GLU A 125 -6.41 -38.52 49.53
N ALA A 126 -6.50 -38.43 48.21
CA ALA A 126 -5.95 -39.38 47.23
C ALA A 126 -6.56 -39.08 45.84
N GLY A 127 -5.82 -38.70 44.81
CA GLY A 127 -4.38 -38.61 44.71
C GLY A 127 -3.98 -37.77 43.51
N ALA A 128 -2.92 -36.99 43.73
CA ALA A 128 -2.12 -36.37 42.70
C ALA A 128 -1.48 -37.46 41.84
N GLY A 129 -2.21 -37.90 40.82
CA GLY A 129 -1.62 -38.47 39.63
C GLY A 129 -0.93 -37.36 38.86
N VAL A 130 0.40 -37.34 38.92
CA VAL A 130 1.34 -36.76 37.94
C VAL A 130 0.68 -36.42 36.59
N ALA A 131 0.07 -35.24 36.52
CA ALA A 131 -0.31 -34.63 35.26
C ALA A 131 0.94 -33.89 34.77
N SER A 132 1.69 -34.63 33.96
CA SER A 132 2.71 -34.19 33.01
C SER A 132 2.58 -32.72 32.63
N ALA A 133 3.74 -32.08 32.36
CA ALA A 133 3.97 -30.76 31.76
C ALA A 133 3.24 -30.53 30.43
N SER A 134 1.92 -30.71 30.41
CA SER A 134 1.05 -30.89 29.25
C SER A 134 -0.33 -30.23 29.46
N SER A 135 -0.59 -29.60 30.61
CA SER A 135 -1.83 -28.84 30.88
C SER A 135 -1.68 -27.32 30.83
N LEU A 136 -0.50 -26.77 30.50
CA LEU A 136 -0.33 -25.34 30.14
C LEU A 136 -0.58 -25.06 28.65
N GLY A 137 -1.23 -25.98 27.95
CA GLY A 137 -1.54 -25.87 26.53
C GLY A 137 -2.93 -25.30 26.29
N ALA A 138 -2.95 -24.13 25.64
CA ALA A 138 -4.00 -23.61 24.78
C ALA A 138 -5.16 -22.80 25.40
N ALA A 139 -4.89 -21.52 25.71
CA ALA A 139 -5.49 -20.50 24.83
C ALA A 139 -4.47 -20.28 23.71
N ALA A 140 -4.59 -21.02 22.61
CA ALA A 140 -3.81 -20.72 21.42
C ALA A 140 -4.37 -19.41 20.87
N SER A 141 -3.96 -18.28 21.46
CA SER A 141 -4.04 -17.00 20.78
C SER A 141 -3.40 -17.22 19.43
N TRP A 142 -4.18 -16.97 18.40
CA TRP A 142 -3.73 -17.16 17.04
C TRP A 142 -2.40 -16.42 16.86
N ALA A 143 -1.40 -17.09 16.29
CA ALA A 143 -0.12 -16.49 16.00
C ALA A 143 0.29 -16.88 14.58
N PRO A 144 0.78 -15.92 13.78
CA PRO A 144 1.27 -16.21 12.44
C PRO A 144 2.51 -17.12 12.47
N SER A 145 2.72 -17.88 11.39
CA SER A 145 3.90 -18.73 11.25
C SER A 145 5.19 -17.93 11.17
N GLY A 146 6.23 -18.37 11.89
CA GLY A 146 7.58 -17.83 11.80
C GLY A 146 8.29 -17.86 13.17
N ILE A 147 9.39 -17.13 13.28
CA ILE A 147 10.15 -17.04 14.53
C ILE A 147 9.55 -15.92 15.38
N LYS A 148 9.10 -16.23 16.60
CA LYS A 148 8.50 -15.22 17.48
C LYS A 148 9.55 -14.23 18.01
N GLY A 149 9.12 -13.01 18.27
CA GLY A 149 9.87 -11.98 18.96
C GLY A 149 8.95 -10.97 19.62
N THR A 150 9.55 -9.99 20.26
CA THR A 150 8.84 -8.92 20.98
C THR A 150 9.46 -7.57 20.68
N ASP A 151 8.73 -6.50 20.93
CA ASP A 151 9.34 -5.18 21.13
C ASP A 151 8.88 -4.56 22.45
N VAL A 152 9.77 -3.77 23.07
CA VAL A 152 9.57 -3.23 24.42
C VAL A 152 10.13 -1.82 24.57
N SER A 153 9.69 -1.10 25.59
CA SER A 153 10.07 0.28 25.88
C SER A 153 10.04 0.58 27.38
N ASN A 154 10.15 1.86 27.78
CA ASN A 154 9.97 2.28 29.18
C ASN A 154 8.63 1.82 29.81
N TRP A 155 7.62 1.54 28.98
CA TRP A 155 6.31 1.07 29.42
C TRP A 155 6.30 -0.37 29.95
N GLN A 156 7.42 -1.09 29.84
CA GLN A 156 7.64 -2.39 30.49
C GLN A 156 8.80 -2.27 31.51
N PRO A 157 8.54 -1.70 32.70
CA PRO A 157 9.60 -1.40 33.68
C PRO A 157 10.27 -2.65 34.26
N SER A 158 9.56 -3.78 34.26
CA SER A 158 10.06 -5.09 34.65
C SER A 158 9.66 -6.11 33.60
N LEU A 159 10.58 -7.00 33.22
CA LEU A 159 10.38 -8.03 32.20
C LEU A 159 11.07 -9.32 32.61
N ASN A 160 10.36 -10.44 32.51
CA ASN A 160 10.96 -11.77 32.63
C ASN A 160 11.42 -12.26 31.24
N TRP A 161 12.69 -12.00 30.91
CA TRP A 161 13.26 -12.43 29.64
C TRP A 161 13.28 -13.96 29.47
N THR A 162 13.42 -14.71 30.57
CA THR A 162 13.42 -16.18 30.56
C THR A 162 12.03 -16.72 30.22
N SER A 163 10.96 -16.10 30.76
CA SER A 163 9.58 -16.38 30.40
C SER A 163 9.35 -16.21 28.90
N LEU A 164 9.70 -15.04 28.35
CA LEU A 164 9.55 -14.75 26.92
C LEU A 164 10.33 -15.74 26.05
N TRP A 165 11.54 -16.11 26.47
CA TRP A 165 12.34 -17.14 25.80
C TRP A 165 11.63 -18.51 25.81
N ASN A 166 11.11 -18.93 26.97
CA ASN A 166 10.40 -20.20 27.12
C ASN A 166 9.09 -20.26 26.33
N GLN A 167 8.41 -19.12 26.17
CA GLN A 167 7.23 -18.96 25.31
C GLN A 167 7.56 -18.90 23.79
N GLY A 168 8.84 -18.95 23.45
CA GLY A 168 9.33 -19.10 22.07
C GLY A 168 9.89 -17.83 21.44
N SER A 169 9.97 -16.71 22.15
CA SER A 169 10.59 -15.49 21.65
C SER A 169 12.09 -15.71 21.41
N ARG A 170 12.60 -15.27 20.25
CA ARG A 170 14.02 -15.41 19.86
C ARG A 170 14.67 -14.09 19.46
N PHE A 171 13.90 -13.02 19.40
CA PHE A 171 14.43 -11.68 19.19
C PHE A 171 13.64 -10.62 19.95
N ALA A 172 14.30 -9.51 20.26
CA ALA A 172 13.69 -8.33 20.86
C ALA A 172 14.16 -7.03 20.17
N TYR A 173 13.23 -6.12 19.91
CA TYR A 173 13.55 -4.71 19.64
C TYR A 173 13.29 -3.88 20.90
N VAL A 174 14.22 -3.02 21.30
CA VAL A 174 14.11 -2.21 22.52
C VAL A 174 14.15 -0.73 22.14
N LYS A 175 13.19 0.06 22.61
CA LYS A 175 13.20 1.51 22.36
C LYS A 175 14.51 2.08 22.84
N SER A 176 15.20 2.85 22.02
CA SER A 176 16.44 3.52 22.41
C SER A 176 16.21 5.02 22.57
N SER A 177 15.47 5.62 21.63
CA SER A 177 15.29 7.07 21.57
C SER A 177 14.01 7.46 20.84
N GLU A 178 13.61 8.71 21.03
CA GLU A 178 12.52 9.37 20.33
C GLU A 178 12.91 10.81 19.97
N GLY A 179 12.61 11.20 18.73
CA GLY A 179 12.99 12.51 18.20
C GLY A 179 14.50 12.77 18.29
N ASP A 180 14.90 13.95 18.76
CA ASP A 180 16.32 14.27 18.99
C ASP A 180 16.61 14.64 20.46
N SER A 181 15.74 14.24 21.38
CA SER A 181 15.83 14.67 22.79
C SER A 181 15.43 13.63 23.84
N ILE A 182 14.66 12.59 23.48
CA ILE A 182 14.15 11.61 24.44
C ILE A 182 14.92 10.30 24.33
N ARG A 183 15.28 9.72 25.48
CA ARG A 183 15.93 8.41 25.60
C ARG A 183 15.06 7.45 26.40
N ASN A 184 15.09 6.17 26.04
CA ASN A 184 14.64 5.11 26.93
C ASN A 184 15.69 4.92 28.04
N SER A 185 15.32 5.18 29.30
CA SER A 185 16.21 5.04 30.46
C SER A 185 16.48 3.58 30.82
N LEU A 186 15.57 2.68 30.45
CA LEU A 186 15.65 1.23 30.65
C LEU A 186 16.36 0.49 29.49
N PHE A 187 16.73 1.18 28.41
CA PHE A 187 17.31 0.54 27.21
C PHE A 187 18.45 -0.41 27.55
N THR A 188 19.42 0.04 28.36
CA THR A 188 20.60 -0.77 28.72
C THR A 188 20.20 -2.06 29.43
N GLN A 189 19.28 -1.98 30.40
CA GLN A 189 18.81 -3.14 31.17
C GLN A 189 18.03 -4.11 30.26
N GLN A 190 17.09 -3.59 29.48
CA GLN A 190 16.23 -4.39 28.60
C GLN A 190 17.05 -5.06 27.49
N TYR A 191 17.97 -4.32 26.85
CA TYR A 191 18.84 -4.84 25.80
C TYR A 191 19.79 -5.92 26.33
N ALA A 192 20.35 -5.73 27.53
CA ALA A 192 21.19 -6.74 28.18
C ALA A 192 20.40 -7.98 28.60
N GLY A 193 19.21 -7.81 29.18
CA GLY A 193 18.34 -8.90 29.61
C GLY A 193 17.92 -9.82 28.46
N ALA A 194 17.48 -9.25 27.34
CA ALA A 194 17.19 -10.01 26.13
C ALA A 194 18.42 -10.79 25.62
N GLY A 195 19.59 -10.15 25.65
CA GLY A 195 20.85 -10.78 25.26
C GLY A 195 21.28 -11.94 26.17
N ALA A 196 21.05 -11.82 27.49
CA ALA A 196 21.44 -12.81 28.49
C ALA A 196 20.71 -14.15 28.32
N VAL A 197 19.44 -14.13 27.92
CA VAL A 197 18.66 -15.34 27.59
C VAL A 197 18.91 -15.85 26.16
N GLY A 198 19.74 -15.17 25.38
CA GLY A 198 20.20 -15.60 24.08
C GLY A 198 19.43 -15.05 22.87
N MET A 199 18.56 -14.05 23.06
CA MET A 199 17.83 -13.43 21.95
C MET A 199 18.74 -12.59 21.04
N TYR A 200 18.38 -12.54 19.76
CA TYR A 200 18.83 -11.45 18.89
C TYR A 200 18.23 -10.14 19.40
N ARG A 201 18.96 -9.04 19.38
CA ARG A 201 18.47 -7.78 19.92
C ARG A 201 18.91 -6.58 19.09
N GLY A 202 18.05 -5.58 18.98
CA GLY A 202 18.30 -4.31 18.29
C GLY A 202 17.62 -3.14 19.00
N GLY A 203 18.14 -1.94 18.81
CA GLY A 203 17.45 -0.72 19.25
C GLY A 203 16.41 -0.28 18.22
N TYR A 204 15.35 0.41 18.65
CA TYR A 204 14.47 1.16 17.75
C TYR A 204 14.39 2.65 18.13
N HIS A 205 14.07 3.47 17.13
CA HIS A 205 13.97 4.92 17.23
C HIS A 205 12.59 5.39 16.81
N PHE A 206 11.83 6.01 17.73
CA PHE A 206 10.55 6.64 17.41
C PHE A 206 10.78 7.99 16.74
N ALA A 207 10.45 8.10 15.46
CA ALA A 207 10.69 9.30 14.69
C ALA A 207 9.75 10.44 15.09
N ILE A 208 10.30 11.64 15.25
CA ILE A 208 9.52 12.89 15.35
C ILE A 208 9.97 13.83 14.23
N PRO A 209 9.53 13.65 12.98
CA PRO A 209 9.93 14.53 11.89
C PRO A 209 9.50 15.98 12.15
N THR A 210 10.46 16.89 12.22
CA THR A 210 10.20 18.34 12.32
C THR A 210 11.07 19.11 11.34
N ARG A 211 10.73 20.39 11.10
CA ARG A 211 11.51 21.24 10.20
C ARG A 211 12.93 21.52 10.73
N ASP A 212 13.12 21.46 12.05
CA ASP A 212 14.38 21.75 12.75
C ASP A 212 15.13 20.48 13.21
N SER A 213 14.56 19.30 12.98
CA SER A 213 15.15 18.00 13.29
C SER A 213 15.15 17.11 12.05
N SER A 214 16.26 17.11 11.32
CA SER A 214 16.41 16.30 10.10
C SER A 214 16.53 14.80 10.43
N GLY A 215 16.29 13.95 9.43
CA GLY A 215 16.47 12.50 9.59
C GLY A 215 17.89 12.14 10.01
N ALA A 216 18.89 12.80 9.44
CA ALA A 216 20.29 12.60 9.83
C ALA A 216 20.56 12.98 11.30
N LYS A 217 19.94 14.07 11.80
CA LYS A 217 20.07 14.49 13.20
C LYS A 217 19.50 13.43 14.14
N GLN A 218 18.33 12.88 13.82
CA GLN A 218 17.72 11.81 14.62
C GLN A 218 18.45 10.49 14.49
N ALA A 219 19.02 10.16 13.32
CA ALA A 219 19.89 9.00 13.17
C ALA A 219 21.15 9.10 14.03
N ASP A 220 21.78 10.27 14.08
CA ASP A 220 22.94 10.50 14.96
C ASP A 220 22.56 10.39 16.44
N TYR A 221 21.40 10.94 16.83
CA TYR A 221 20.88 10.81 18.18
C TYR A 221 20.60 9.35 18.55
N PHE A 222 19.95 8.60 17.65
CA PHE A 222 19.68 7.18 17.84
C PHE A 222 20.97 6.37 18.01
N LEU A 223 21.96 6.58 17.13
CA LEU A 223 23.24 5.89 17.19
C LEU A 223 24.02 6.19 18.47
N ALA A 224 23.94 7.42 18.98
CA ALA A 224 24.57 7.81 20.24
C ALA A 224 23.91 7.16 21.48
N ASN A 225 22.69 6.65 21.35
CA ASN A 225 21.84 6.25 22.48
C ASN A 225 21.38 4.79 22.45
N GLY A 226 22.00 3.92 21.64
CA GLY A 226 21.71 2.49 21.62
C GLY A 226 21.31 1.91 20.25
N GLY A 227 21.21 2.76 19.23
CA GLY A 227 20.86 2.34 17.86
C GLY A 227 21.98 1.72 17.04
N GLY A 228 23.18 1.56 17.61
CA GLY A 228 24.34 1.01 16.89
C GLY A 228 24.10 -0.40 16.36
N TRP A 229 24.84 -0.75 15.31
CA TRP A 229 24.90 -2.12 14.80
C TRP A 229 26.35 -2.56 14.66
N SER A 230 26.61 -3.84 14.95
CA SER A 230 27.88 -4.51 14.68
C SER A 230 27.62 -5.92 14.15
N ALA A 231 28.55 -6.45 13.36
CA ALA A 231 28.47 -7.79 12.79
C ALA A 231 28.80 -8.92 13.80
N ASP A 232 28.36 -8.78 15.06
CA ASP A 232 28.62 -9.73 16.15
C ASP A 232 27.75 -11.01 16.08
N GLY A 233 26.85 -11.08 15.08
CA GLY A 233 25.94 -12.19 14.89
C GLY A 233 24.82 -12.28 15.92
N ARG A 234 24.61 -11.24 16.72
CA ARG A 234 23.54 -11.12 17.73
C ARG A 234 22.75 -9.81 17.61
N THR A 235 23.35 -8.78 17.01
CA THR A 235 22.80 -7.43 16.88
C THR A 235 21.95 -7.30 15.62
N LEU A 236 20.65 -7.07 15.80
CA LEU A 236 19.75 -6.71 14.71
C LEU A 236 20.07 -5.30 14.21
N PRO A 237 19.79 -4.96 12.94
CA PRO A 237 19.92 -3.57 12.49
C PRO A 237 18.99 -2.68 13.31
N GLY A 238 19.42 -1.45 13.58
CA GLY A 238 18.54 -0.47 14.21
C GLY A 238 17.25 -0.32 13.41
N LEU A 239 16.14 -0.12 14.12
CA LEU A 239 14.80 -0.03 13.55
C LEU A 239 14.32 1.43 13.62
N LEU A 240 13.96 2.01 12.49
CA LEU A 240 13.29 3.30 12.41
C LEU A 240 11.79 3.07 12.54
N ASP A 241 11.22 3.49 13.65
CA ASP A 241 9.78 3.57 13.86
C ASP A 241 9.28 4.91 13.29
N ILE A 242 8.51 4.84 12.21
CA ILE A 242 7.98 6.00 11.51
C ILE A 242 6.50 5.76 11.17
N GLU A 243 5.65 6.35 12.01
CA GLU A 243 4.22 6.09 12.04
C GLU A 243 3.43 7.34 12.49
N ASN A 244 2.18 7.18 12.92
CA ASN A 244 1.26 8.28 13.21
C ASN A 244 1.85 9.26 14.23
N ASN A 245 1.72 10.57 13.95
CA ASN A 245 2.12 11.59 14.91
C ASN A 245 1.30 11.46 16.22
N PRO A 246 1.93 11.16 17.36
CA PRO A 246 1.24 11.03 18.64
C PRO A 246 1.03 12.39 19.33
N TYR A 247 1.64 13.47 18.84
CA TYR A 247 1.56 14.81 19.43
C TYR A 247 1.02 15.83 18.43
N PRO A 248 -0.28 15.79 18.08
CA PRO A 248 -0.83 16.62 17.01
C PRO A 248 -0.80 18.13 17.31
N SER A 249 -0.92 18.52 18.58
CA SER A 249 -0.81 19.91 19.02
C SER A 249 0.62 20.48 18.94
N LEU A 250 1.64 19.63 18.96
CA LEU A 250 3.05 20.03 18.88
C LEU A 250 3.62 19.93 17.47
N TYR A 251 3.29 18.86 16.76
CA TYR A 251 3.94 18.52 15.49
C TYR A 251 2.97 18.44 14.31
N GLY A 252 1.74 18.92 14.46
CA GLY A 252 0.78 19.05 13.36
C GLY A 252 -0.02 17.77 13.09
N ASN A 253 -0.39 17.52 11.84
CA ASN A 253 -1.28 16.39 11.52
C ASN A 253 -0.61 15.01 11.74
N ALA A 254 -1.34 13.92 11.43
CA ALA A 254 -0.83 12.54 11.52
C ALA A 254 0.47 12.28 10.72
N CYS A 255 0.81 13.15 9.77
CA CYS A 255 2.04 13.12 8.97
C CYS A 255 3.05 14.21 9.41
N TYR A 256 2.96 14.70 10.65
CA TYR A 256 3.83 15.73 11.23
C TYR A 256 3.82 17.08 10.48
N GLY A 257 2.78 17.36 9.69
CA GLY A 257 2.74 18.54 8.81
C GLY A 257 3.70 18.46 7.61
N PHE A 258 4.20 17.27 7.27
CA PHE A 258 5.02 17.02 6.09
C PHE A 258 4.14 16.59 4.92
N SER A 259 4.49 17.05 3.72
CA SER A 259 4.01 16.42 2.49
C SER A 259 4.65 15.03 2.31
N PRO A 260 4.02 14.13 1.54
CA PRO A 260 4.60 12.83 1.20
C PRO A 260 6.06 12.87 0.73
N SER A 261 6.39 13.85 -0.12
CA SER A 261 7.75 13.97 -0.67
C SER A 261 8.77 14.41 0.39
N GLU A 262 8.36 15.24 1.34
CA GLU A 262 9.21 15.70 2.44
C GLU A 262 9.48 14.55 3.42
N MET A 263 8.43 13.79 3.76
CA MET A 263 8.57 12.61 4.61
C MET A 263 9.51 11.58 3.99
N VAL A 264 9.37 11.28 2.70
CA VAL A 264 10.30 10.38 1.99
C VAL A 264 11.75 10.89 2.02
N ARG A 265 11.97 12.20 1.90
CA ARG A 265 13.32 12.78 2.02
C ARG A 265 13.86 12.66 3.44
N TRP A 266 13.01 12.87 4.45
CA TRP A 266 13.39 12.75 5.85
C TRP A 266 13.80 11.31 6.21
N ILE A 267 13.00 10.32 5.81
CA ILE A 267 13.31 8.89 6.01
C ILE A 267 14.60 8.50 5.26
N ARG A 268 14.83 9.05 4.05
CA ARG A 268 16.08 8.85 3.30
C ARG A 268 17.28 9.39 4.04
N ASP A 269 17.18 10.62 4.56
CA ASP A 269 18.26 11.30 5.29
C ASP A 269 18.64 10.52 6.55
N PHE A 270 17.65 10.02 7.31
CA PHE A 270 17.89 9.12 8.44
C PHE A 270 18.63 7.86 8.00
N SER A 271 18.14 7.20 6.95
CA SER A 271 18.64 5.90 6.49
C SER A 271 20.05 5.98 5.93
N ASP A 272 20.33 7.00 5.12
CA ASP A 272 21.64 7.26 4.54
C ASP A 272 22.65 7.64 5.64
N ARG A 273 22.24 8.46 6.62
CA ARG A 273 23.08 8.77 7.77
C ARG A 273 23.38 7.53 8.60
N TYR A 274 22.37 6.74 8.95
CA TYR A 274 22.54 5.50 9.70
C TYR A 274 23.50 4.55 8.99
N LYS A 275 23.33 4.35 7.67
CA LYS A 275 24.23 3.54 6.83
C LYS A 275 25.65 4.08 6.79
N SER A 276 25.83 5.40 6.70
CA SER A 276 27.17 5.99 6.68
C SER A 276 27.95 5.74 7.98
N ARG A 277 27.24 5.55 9.10
CA ARG A 277 27.84 5.37 10.43
C ARG A 277 28.02 3.90 10.82
N THR A 278 27.15 3.01 10.34
CA THR A 278 27.16 1.58 10.73
C THR A 278 27.58 0.64 9.60
N GLY A 279 27.65 1.14 8.36
CA GLY A 279 27.80 0.33 7.17
C GLY A 279 26.52 -0.41 6.75
N ARG A 280 25.38 -0.16 7.42
CA ARG A 280 24.15 -0.94 7.27
C ARG A 280 22.90 -0.07 7.24
N LEU A 281 21.91 -0.40 6.42
CA LEU A 281 20.60 0.28 6.45
C LEU A 281 19.78 -0.14 7.68
N PRO A 282 18.98 0.78 8.26
CA PRO A 282 18.06 0.41 9.31
C PRO A 282 16.92 -0.46 8.76
N ALA A 283 16.26 -1.20 9.64
CA ALA A 283 14.91 -1.70 9.36
C ALA A 283 13.90 -0.54 9.47
N ILE A 284 12.72 -0.68 8.85
CA ILE A 284 11.65 0.32 8.94
C ILE A 284 10.41 -0.33 9.54
N TYR A 285 9.94 0.24 10.65
CA TYR A 285 8.66 -0.05 11.27
C TYR A 285 7.62 0.99 10.82
N THR A 286 6.43 0.52 10.42
CA THR A 286 5.28 1.37 10.10
C THR A 286 3.99 0.53 9.97
N ASN A 287 2.86 1.17 9.70
CA ASN A 287 1.62 0.52 9.26
C ASN A 287 1.25 0.90 7.80
N TYR A 288 0.43 0.08 7.13
CA TYR A 288 0.11 0.27 5.71
C TYR A 288 -0.54 1.64 5.41
N TYR A 289 -1.46 2.08 6.26
CA TYR A 289 -2.25 3.28 6.03
C TYR A 289 -1.41 4.53 6.23
N TRP A 290 -0.62 4.60 7.29
CA TRP A 290 0.31 5.70 7.51
C TRP A 290 1.32 5.80 6.38
N TRP A 291 1.94 4.68 5.98
CA TRP A 291 2.90 4.70 4.88
C TRP A 291 2.24 5.16 3.57
N ARG A 292 1.01 4.71 3.28
CA ARG A 292 0.25 5.14 2.12
C ARG A 292 0.00 6.65 2.13
N ASP A 293 -0.46 7.18 3.26
CA ASP A 293 -0.95 8.55 3.36
C ASP A 293 0.20 9.55 3.55
N CYS A 294 1.16 9.24 4.42
CA CYS A 294 2.24 10.14 4.81
C CYS A 294 3.50 10.01 3.95
N THR A 295 3.64 8.96 3.12
CA THR A 295 4.75 8.84 2.16
C THR A 295 4.28 8.77 0.70
N GLY A 296 2.96 8.79 0.47
CA GLY A 296 2.39 8.56 -0.87
C GLY A 296 2.58 7.12 -1.33
N ASN A 297 2.58 6.18 -0.39
CA ASN A 297 2.89 4.76 -0.59
C ASN A 297 4.24 4.55 -1.29
N SER A 298 5.28 5.26 -0.83
CA SER A 298 6.59 5.29 -1.48
C SER A 298 7.17 3.89 -1.67
N SER A 299 7.74 3.63 -2.84
CA SER A 299 8.40 2.36 -3.16
C SER A 299 9.91 2.38 -2.91
N ALA A 300 10.42 3.46 -2.34
CA ALA A 300 11.83 3.82 -2.45
C ALA A 300 12.74 3.16 -1.40
N PHE A 301 12.20 2.34 -0.50
CA PHE A 301 12.89 1.75 0.65
C PHE A 301 12.88 0.21 0.62
N ASN A 302 12.80 -0.37 -0.58
CA ASN A 302 12.77 -1.82 -0.80
C ASN A 302 14.06 -2.55 -0.40
N ASP A 303 15.11 -1.82 -0.07
CA ASP A 303 16.40 -2.31 0.44
C ASP A 303 16.49 -2.30 1.97
N HIS A 304 15.44 -1.88 2.67
CA HIS A 304 15.31 -1.93 4.13
C HIS A 304 14.53 -3.18 4.56
N PRO A 305 14.93 -3.87 5.64
CA PRO A 305 14.05 -4.85 6.29
C PRO A 305 12.72 -4.20 6.71
N MET A 306 11.60 -4.82 6.38
CA MET A 306 10.27 -4.28 6.70
C MET A 306 9.73 -4.89 7.97
N HIS A 307 9.27 -4.04 8.89
CA HIS A 307 8.51 -4.39 10.07
C HIS A 307 7.11 -3.76 9.95
N ILE A 308 6.10 -4.57 9.64
CA ILE A 308 4.73 -4.08 9.43
C ILE A 308 3.87 -4.30 10.68
N ALA A 309 3.10 -3.29 11.08
CA ALA A 309 2.05 -3.41 12.08
C ALA A 309 0.70 -3.71 11.42
N ALA A 310 0.06 -4.79 11.85
CA ALA A 310 -1.30 -5.16 11.44
C ALA A 310 -1.88 -6.21 12.39
N TYR A 311 -2.78 -5.81 13.27
CA TYR A 311 -3.40 -6.64 14.31
C TYR A 311 -4.61 -7.38 13.71
N GLU A 312 -4.33 -8.15 12.67
CA GLU A 312 -5.31 -8.89 11.88
C GLU A 312 -4.94 -10.38 11.87
N THR A 313 -5.93 -11.26 11.75
CA THR A 313 -5.69 -12.71 11.62
C THR A 313 -5.33 -13.14 10.18
N ALA A 314 -5.42 -12.21 9.22
CA ALA A 314 -5.04 -12.40 7.83
C ALA A 314 -3.65 -11.83 7.55
N ALA A 315 -3.01 -12.30 6.47
CA ALA A 315 -1.70 -11.78 6.09
C ALA A 315 -1.77 -10.26 5.80
N PRO A 316 -0.83 -9.45 6.33
CA PRO A 316 -0.92 -8.00 6.25
C PRO A 316 -0.75 -7.49 4.83
N ILE A 317 -1.49 -6.42 4.51
CA ILE A 317 -1.24 -5.64 3.30
C ILE A 317 0.10 -4.91 3.48
N VAL A 318 1.08 -5.23 2.63
CA VAL A 318 2.40 -4.61 2.69
C VAL A 318 2.46 -3.34 1.82
N PRO A 319 3.14 -2.27 2.28
CA PRO A 319 3.34 -1.08 1.47
C PRO A 319 4.11 -1.36 0.17
N SER A 320 3.94 -0.48 -0.82
CA SER A 320 4.41 -0.74 -2.18
C SER A 320 5.93 -0.89 -2.33
N ALA A 321 6.71 -0.42 -1.35
CA ALA A 321 8.16 -0.63 -1.28
C ALA A 321 8.54 -2.11 -1.16
N TRP A 322 7.72 -2.92 -0.51
CA TRP A 322 8.06 -4.32 -0.24
C TRP A 322 7.13 -5.30 -0.97
N SER A 323 7.64 -6.48 -1.30
CA SER A 323 6.83 -7.60 -1.80
C SER A 323 6.27 -8.49 -0.69
N THR A 324 6.87 -8.41 0.49
CA THR A 324 6.43 -9.09 1.72
C THR A 324 7.06 -8.36 2.91
N TYR A 325 7.03 -8.92 4.12
CA TYR A 325 7.64 -8.34 5.31
C TYR A 325 8.78 -9.21 5.83
N ASP A 326 9.72 -8.60 6.56
CA ASP A 326 10.72 -9.32 7.35
C ASP A 326 10.13 -9.65 8.71
N PHE A 327 9.52 -8.64 9.36
CA PHE A 327 8.83 -8.72 10.63
C PHE A 327 7.37 -8.29 10.51
N TRP A 328 6.50 -8.93 11.27
CA TRP A 328 5.10 -8.53 11.41
C TRP A 328 4.76 -8.43 12.90
N GLN A 329 4.39 -7.24 13.36
CA GLN A 329 3.76 -7.00 14.65
C GLN A 329 2.26 -7.28 14.50
N TYR A 330 1.82 -8.40 15.08
CA TYR A 330 0.50 -8.97 14.79
C TYR A 330 -0.49 -8.82 15.96
N THR A 331 -0.02 -8.39 17.12
CA THR A 331 -0.83 -8.05 18.29
C THR A 331 0.00 -7.26 19.29
N ASP A 332 -0.65 -6.42 20.09
CA ASP A 332 -0.13 -5.72 21.25
C ASP A 332 -0.35 -6.48 22.57
N ALA A 333 -1.07 -7.60 22.55
CA ALA A 333 -1.44 -8.41 23.70
C ALA A 333 -0.90 -9.85 23.59
N GLY A 334 0.35 -10.00 23.14
CA GLY A 334 0.99 -11.30 23.00
C GLY A 334 1.73 -11.72 24.27
N PHE A 335 2.01 -13.03 24.37
CA PHE A 335 2.65 -13.63 25.55
C PHE A 335 1.82 -13.45 26.84
N THR A 336 2.25 -14.07 27.94
CA THR A 336 1.60 -13.86 29.25
C THR A 336 1.76 -12.41 29.73
N GLU A 337 2.85 -11.77 29.33
CA GLU A 337 3.20 -10.40 29.67
C GLU A 337 2.26 -9.36 29.03
N GLN A 338 1.42 -9.76 28.07
CA GLN A 338 0.59 -8.89 27.22
C GLN A 338 1.44 -7.78 26.62
N ILE A 339 2.37 -8.12 25.73
CA ILE A 339 3.26 -7.16 25.07
C ILE A 339 3.20 -7.29 23.55
N ASP A 340 3.73 -6.28 22.85
CA ASP A 340 3.81 -6.28 21.39
C ASP A 340 4.54 -7.51 20.87
N ALA A 341 3.79 -8.38 20.20
CA ALA A 341 4.27 -9.64 19.69
C ALA A 341 4.50 -9.58 18.18
N ASN A 342 5.67 -10.10 17.82
CA ASN A 342 6.20 -10.04 16.48
C ASN A 342 6.50 -11.42 15.96
N VAL A 343 6.47 -11.57 14.65
CA VAL A 343 7.00 -12.73 13.96
C VAL A 343 8.01 -12.31 12.90
N TYR A 344 9.18 -12.95 12.88
CA TYR A 344 10.09 -12.91 11.75
C TYR A 344 9.70 -14.01 10.76
N ARG A 345 9.49 -13.62 9.50
CA ARG A 345 8.95 -14.50 8.45
C ARG A 345 9.94 -15.58 7.98
N GLY A 346 11.24 -15.31 8.06
CA GLY A 346 12.29 -16.16 7.49
C GLY A 346 12.71 -17.32 8.39
N SER A 347 13.65 -18.12 7.88
CA SER A 347 14.28 -19.21 8.64
C SER A 347 15.29 -18.71 9.68
N SER A 348 15.70 -19.58 10.60
CA SER A 348 16.73 -19.26 11.60
C SER A 348 18.07 -18.86 10.98
N THR A 349 18.42 -19.43 9.83
CA THR A 349 19.60 -19.05 9.04
C THR A 349 19.46 -17.63 8.48
N GLN A 350 18.27 -17.26 7.99
CA GLN A 350 18.01 -15.92 7.48
C GLN A 350 17.99 -14.88 8.60
N LEU A 351 17.44 -15.20 9.78
CA LEU A 351 17.51 -14.33 10.96
C LEU A 351 18.96 -14.12 11.42
N ARG A 352 19.78 -15.17 11.41
CA ARG A 352 21.22 -15.05 11.67
C ARG A 352 21.93 -14.21 10.62
N ASP A 353 21.54 -14.32 9.34
CA ASP A 353 22.06 -13.46 8.27
C ASP A 353 21.66 -12.00 8.50
N LEU A 354 20.41 -11.75 8.87
CA LEU A 354 19.93 -10.44 9.29
C LEU A 354 20.72 -9.92 10.49
N ALA A 355 21.23 -10.72 11.41
CA ALA A 355 22.06 -10.17 12.49
C ALA A 355 23.51 -9.84 12.04
N ARG A 356 24.10 -10.66 11.17
CA ARG A 356 25.55 -10.61 10.88
C ARG A 356 25.94 -9.88 9.60
N ASN A 357 25.07 -9.85 8.59
CA ASN A 357 25.42 -9.45 7.23
C ASN A 357 25.09 -7.96 6.98
N ALA A 358 26.11 -7.13 6.79
CA ALA A 358 25.95 -5.72 6.43
C ALA A 358 25.19 -5.52 5.10
N TYR A 359 25.25 -6.52 4.21
CA TYR A 359 24.59 -6.55 2.91
C TYR A 359 23.38 -7.49 2.89
N TYR A 360 22.76 -7.71 4.05
CA TYR A 360 21.53 -8.51 4.15
C TYR A 360 20.51 -8.07 3.12
N LYS A 361 19.88 -9.04 2.44
CA LYS A 361 18.79 -8.79 1.51
C LYS A 361 17.46 -8.99 2.23
N PRO A 362 16.65 -7.93 2.40
CA PRO A 362 15.33 -8.03 3.02
C PRO A 362 14.47 -9.12 2.39
N LEU A 363 13.68 -9.84 3.20
CA LEU A 363 12.72 -10.85 2.69
C LEU A 363 11.64 -10.17 1.85
N GLY A 364 11.16 -9.03 2.33
CA GLY A 364 10.30 -8.11 1.62
C GLY A 364 11.01 -7.34 0.51
N GLY A 365 12.33 -7.46 0.46
CA GLY A 365 13.18 -6.81 -0.49
C GLY A 365 12.92 -7.39 -1.86
N ARG A 366 12.17 -6.64 -2.65
CA ARG A 366 12.20 -6.84 -4.09
C ARG A 366 13.67 -6.68 -4.47
N THR A 367 14.22 -7.61 -5.27
CA THR A 367 15.49 -7.34 -5.96
C THR A 367 15.38 -5.90 -6.44
N PRO A 368 16.28 -4.96 -6.05
CA PRO A 368 16.26 -3.67 -6.71
C PRO A 368 16.30 -4.04 -8.17
N SER A 369 15.49 -3.45 -9.04
CA SER A 369 15.60 -3.86 -10.45
C SER A 369 17.06 -3.56 -10.90
N GLY A 370 17.92 -4.58 -10.88
CA GLY A 370 19.35 -4.63 -11.23
C GLY A 370 20.42 -4.22 -10.19
N ALA A 371 21.27 -5.17 -9.77
CA ALA A 371 22.75 -5.07 -9.59
C ALA A 371 23.36 -6.49 -9.44
N PRO A 372 24.62 -6.81 -9.85
CA PRO A 372 25.81 -5.96 -10.09
C PRO A 372 26.37 -6.07 -11.55
N ALA A 373 27.33 -5.31 -12.10
CA ALA A 373 28.42 -4.45 -11.60
C ALA A 373 28.72 -3.28 -12.59
N ALA A 374 29.59 -2.34 -12.17
CA ALA A 374 30.14 -1.19 -12.91
C ALA A 374 30.74 -1.54 -14.30
N PRO A 375 30.91 -0.61 -15.28
CA PRO A 375 31.19 0.82 -15.13
C PRO A 375 30.12 1.77 -15.71
N THR A 376 30.08 2.92 -15.06
CA THR A 376 29.42 4.16 -15.44
C THR A 376 29.94 4.63 -16.79
N GLU A 377 29.04 4.92 -17.74
CA GLU A 377 29.35 5.85 -18.81
C GLU A 377 28.27 6.95 -18.80
N VAL A 378 28.73 8.17 -18.53
CA VAL A 378 27.91 9.38 -18.46
C VAL A 378 27.63 9.82 -19.89
N ALA A 379 26.36 9.86 -20.29
CA ALA A 379 25.99 10.52 -21.53
C ALA A 379 26.11 12.06 -21.37
N PRO A 380 26.42 12.84 -22.42
CA PRO A 380 27.03 14.18 -22.34
C PRO A 380 26.12 15.33 -21.85
N ALA A 381 25.03 15.03 -21.16
CA ALA A 381 24.07 16.01 -20.64
C ALA A 381 23.95 16.00 -19.11
N GLY A 382 24.76 15.21 -18.40
CA GLY A 382 24.69 15.12 -16.94
C GLY A 382 23.46 14.37 -16.39
N TYR A 383 22.55 13.90 -17.25
CA TYR A 383 21.40 13.08 -16.85
C TYR A 383 21.72 11.59 -16.89
N VAL A 384 21.34 10.89 -15.82
CA VAL A 384 21.66 9.47 -15.62
C VAL A 384 20.50 8.61 -16.14
N VAL A 385 20.83 7.63 -16.98
CA VAL A 385 19.87 6.63 -17.49
C VAL A 385 20.17 5.29 -16.82
N LYS A 386 19.32 4.91 -15.87
CA LYS A 386 19.54 3.79 -14.94
C LYS A 386 18.28 2.97 -14.72
N GLY A 387 18.39 1.90 -13.90
CA GLY A 387 17.26 1.07 -13.51
C GLY A 387 16.54 0.40 -14.69
N ALA A 388 15.28 0.07 -14.51
CA ALA A 388 14.49 -0.63 -15.52
C ALA A 388 14.30 0.19 -16.82
N ILE A 389 14.11 1.51 -16.72
CA ILE A 389 14.04 2.38 -17.90
C ILE A 389 15.37 2.38 -18.65
N GLY A 390 16.50 2.52 -17.94
CA GLY A 390 17.80 2.52 -18.59
C GLY A 390 18.19 1.19 -19.22
N ASN A 391 17.83 0.08 -18.57
CA ASN A 391 18.00 -1.26 -19.13
C ASN A 391 17.20 -1.44 -20.41
N GLN A 392 15.92 -1.06 -20.39
CA GLN A 392 15.06 -1.16 -21.57
C GLN A 392 15.49 -0.21 -22.69
N TYR A 393 15.86 1.03 -22.34
CA TYR A 393 16.38 2.02 -23.28
C TYR A 393 17.58 1.46 -24.04
N ARG A 394 18.54 0.85 -23.34
CA ARG A 394 19.70 0.17 -23.96
C ARG A 394 19.28 -1.02 -24.82
N ALA A 395 18.45 -1.91 -24.28
CA ALA A 395 17.99 -3.12 -24.99
C ALA A 395 17.26 -2.80 -26.30
N LEU A 396 16.59 -1.63 -26.37
CA LEU A 396 15.86 -1.17 -27.55
C LEU A 396 16.68 -0.24 -28.47
N GLY A 397 18.01 -0.13 -28.27
CA GLY A 397 18.93 0.60 -29.16
C GLY A 397 19.46 1.95 -28.65
N GLY A 398 19.10 2.34 -27.43
CA GLY A 398 19.70 3.48 -26.71
C GLY A 398 19.60 4.81 -27.44
N SER A 399 20.68 5.60 -27.39
CA SER A 399 20.73 6.97 -27.92
C SER A 399 20.54 7.03 -29.43
N SER A 400 20.96 5.98 -30.14
CA SER A 400 20.77 5.87 -31.59
C SER A 400 19.28 5.86 -31.96
N VAL A 401 18.41 5.28 -31.13
CA VAL A 401 16.97 5.16 -31.39
C VAL A 401 16.17 6.25 -30.69
N PHE A 402 16.46 6.56 -29.43
CA PHE A 402 15.63 7.43 -28.60
C PHE A 402 16.25 8.80 -28.30
N GLY A 403 17.52 8.99 -28.66
CA GLY A 403 18.28 10.19 -28.32
C GLY A 403 18.78 10.19 -26.88
N THR A 404 19.52 11.22 -26.52
CA THR A 404 20.02 11.47 -25.16
C THR A 404 18.88 11.73 -24.15
N PRO A 405 19.06 11.41 -22.86
CA PRO A 405 18.11 11.79 -21.82
C PRO A 405 17.93 13.31 -21.76
N THR A 406 16.69 13.78 -21.58
CA THR A 406 16.36 15.22 -21.41
C THR A 406 16.09 15.58 -19.95
N GLY A 407 16.28 14.63 -19.05
CA GLY A 407 16.06 14.78 -17.62
C GLY A 407 16.37 13.45 -16.92
N ASN A 408 16.53 13.50 -15.61
CA ASN A 408 16.60 12.30 -14.80
C ASN A 408 15.23 11.60 -14.76
N GLU A 409 15.25 10.31 -14.44
CA GLU A 409 14.03 9.55 -14.17
C GLU A 409 13.20 10.24 -13.08
N ARG A 410 11.92 10.47 -13.38
CA ARG A 410 10.95 11.15 -12.52
C ARG A 410 9.86 10.17 -12.11
N GLY A 411 9.80 9.86 -10.81
CA GLY A 411 8.73 9.08 -10.21
C GLY A 411 7.47 9.90 -9.90
N GLY A 412 6.59 9.33 -9.09
CA GLY A 412 5.35 9.97 -8.64
C GLY A 412 4.16 9.80 -9.58
N LEU A 413 4.26 8.87 -10.53
CA LEU A 413 3.13 8.48 -11.38
C LEU A 413 2.29 7.39 -10.66
N LEU A 414 1.03 7.21 -11.05
CA LEU A 414 0.09 6.23 -10.47
C LEU A 414 0.70 4.83 -10.20
N HIS A 415 0.36 4.15 -9.11
CA HIS A 415 0.84 2.78 -8.84
C HIS A 415 2.38 2.63 -8.87
N GLY A 416 3.10 3.63 -8.36
CA GLY A 416 4.56 3.60 -8.25
C GLY A 416 5.28 3.69 -9.58
N GLY A 417 4.67 4.36 -10.57
CA GLY A 417 5.28 4.50 -11.88
C GLY A 417 6.34 5.60 -11.92
N VAL A 418 7.29 5.42 -12.84
CA VAL A 418 8.35 6.39 -13.13
C VAL A 418 8.42 6.63 -14.64
N LEU A 419 8.90 7.80 -15.05
CA LEU A 419 9.15 8.11 -16.44
C LEU A 419 10.51 8.77 -16.66
N GLN A 420 11.06 8.66 -17.87
CA GLN A 420 12.22 9.45 -18.29
C GLN A 420 12.05 9.89 -19.73
N GLY A 421 12.27 11.19 -19.97
CA GLY A 421 12.22 11.78 -21.31
C GLY A 421 13.55 11.70 -22.06
N PHE A 422 13.47 11.59 -23.37
CA PHE A 422 14.61 11.51 -24.29
C PHE A 422 14.43 12.44 -25.50
N SER A 423 15.54 12.90 -26.07
CA SER A 423 15.58 14.02 -27.01
C SER A 423 14.89 13.74 -28.34
N LYS A 424 14.73 12.48 -28.75
CA LYS A 424 13.92 12.10 -29.92
C LYS A 424 12.42 11.95 -29.59
N LYS A 425 11.90 12.76 -28.65
CA LYS A 425 10.48 12.82 -28.24
C LYS A 425 9.91 11.48 -27.74
N HIS A 426 10.76 10.63 -27.18
CA HIS A 426 10.31 9.43 -26.50
C HIS A 426 10.32 9.67 -25.00
N THR A 427 9.33 9.11 -24.31
CA THR A 427 9.34 9.02 -22.86
C THR A 427 9.12 7.58 -22.49
N PHE A 428 10.08 7.01 -21.77
CA PHE A 428 9.89 5.70 -21.17
C PHE A 428 9.01 5.86 -19.94
N TYR A 429 8.03 4.99 -19.80
CA TYR A 429 7.23 4.84 -18.59
C TYR A 429 7.47 3.44 -18.04
N TRP A 430 7.56 3.31 -16.73
CA TRP A 430 7.71 2.04 -16.03
C TRP A 430 6.77 2.00 -14.83
N THR A 431 6.21 0.83 -14.53
CA THR A 431 5.60 0.46 -13.25
C THR A 431 5.91 -1.02 -13.01
N PRO A 432 5.91 -1.52 -11.76
CA PRO A 432 6.20 -2.93 -11.46
C PRO A 432 5.34 -3.93 -12.26
N SER A 433 4.09 -3.58 -12.58
CA SER A 433 3.15 -4.47 -13.27
C SER A 433 3.28 -4.48 -14.79
N THR A 434 3.95 -3.50 -15.41
CA THR A 434 4.05 -3.38 -16.87
C THR A 434 5.47 -3.44 -17.43
N GLY A 435 6.49 -3.25 -16.58
CA GLY A 435 7.85 -3.02 -17.03
C GLY A 435 8.02 -1.67 -17.74
N ALA A 436 9.20 -1.42 -18.29
CA ALA A 436 9.56 -0.15 -18.92
C ALA A 436 9.22 -0.19 -20.40
N TRP A 437 8.47 0.79 -20.89
CA TRP A 437 8.14 0.88 -22.31
C TRP A 437 8.09 2.33 -22.79
N PRO A 438 8.63 2.62 -23.99
CA PRO A 438 8.63 3.96 -24.55
C PRO A 438 7.27 4.33 -25.16
N VAL A 439 6.82 5.56 -24.91
CA VAL A 439 5.78 6.23 -25.69
C VAL A 439 6.44 7.27 -26.59
N ASN A 440 6.13 7.24 -27.88
CA ASN A 440 6.60 8.22 -28.84
C ASN A 440 5.62 9.41 -28.91
N PHE A 441 6.01 10.55 -28.36
CA PHE A 441 5.18 11.77 -28.37
C PHE A 441 5.25 12.55 -29.68
N ASN A 442 6.11 12.16 -30.63
CA ASN A 442 6.02 12.65 -32.00
C ASN A 442 4.88 11.98 -32.79
N GLY A 443 4.44 10.80 -32.34
CA GLY A 443 3.38 10.00 -32.98
C GLY A 443 1.96 10.35 -32.51
N ALA A 444 0.97 9.94 -33.30
CA ALA A 444 -0.43 10.16 -32.97
C ALA A 444 -0.88 9.37 -31.72
N ILE A 445 -0.31 8.18 -31.49
CA ILE A 445 -0.60 7.36 -30.31
C ILE A 445 -0.15 8.07 -29.03
N GLY A 446 1.07 8.62 -29.00
CA GLY A 446 1.55 9.40 -27.86
C GLY A 446 0.72 10.66 -27.60
N ARG A 447 0.31 11.38 -28.65
CA ARG A 447 -0.62 12.52 -28.52
C ARG A 447 -1.97 12.10 -27.95
N LYS A 448 -2.52 10.96 -28.38
CA LYS A 448 -3.78 10.43 -27.85
C LYS A 448 -3.65 10.08 -26.37
N PHE A 449 -2.56 9.42 -26.00
CA PHE A 449 -2.23 9.10 -24.61
C PHE A 449 -2.15 10.37 -23.74
N ALA A 450 -1.47 11.42 -24.21
CA ALA A 450 -1.41 12.71 -23.52
C ALA A 450 -2.80 13.36 -23.38
N ALA A 451 -3.59 13.39 -24.46
CA ALA A 451 -4.95 13.95 -24.44
C ALA A 451 -5.89 13.24 -23.47
N THR A 452 -5.60 11.99 -23.13
CA THR A 452 -6.35 11.21 -22.13
C THR A 452 -5.77 11.30 -20.73
N ARG A 453 -4.92 12.30 -20.45
CA ARG A 453 -4.24 12.50 -19.17
C ARG A 453 -3.17 11.45 -18.86
N TRP A 454 -2.45 10.99 -19.89
CA TRP A 454 -1.32 10.07 -19.77
C TRP A 454 -1.71 8.79 -18.99
N GLU A 455 -0.90 8.39 -18.01
CA GLU A 455 -1.13 7.21 -17.18
C GLU A 455 -2.42 7.31 -16.36
N ASN A 456 -2.93 8.51 -16.08
CA ASN A 456 -4.21 8.68 -15.41
C ASN A 456 -5.41 8.23 -16.26
N GLY A 457 -5.27 8.28 -17.58
CA GLY A 457 -6.26 7.77 -18.52
C GLY A 457 -6.18 6.27 -18.70
N TYR A 458 -5.19 5.85 -19.49
CA TYR A 458 -5.07 4.46 -19.96
C TYR A 458 -4.10 3.61 -19.13
N GLY A 459 -3.46 4.18 -18.10
CA GLY A 459 -2.41 3.52 -17.35
C GLY A 459 -1.11 3.45 -18.13
N TYR A 460 -0.31 2.41 -17.89
CA TYR A 460 1.08 2.36 -18.36
C TYR A 460 1.23 1.59 -19.66
N PRO A 461 2.13 2.01 -20.57
CA PRO A 461 2.47 1.22 -21.75
C PRO A 461 3.08 -0.12 -21.33
N THR A 462 2.74 -1.18 -22.05
CA THR A 462 3.19 -2.57 -21.82
C THR A 462 3.90 -3.16 -23.03
N THR A 463 4.07 -2.35 -24.07
CA THR A 463 4.70 -2.69 -25.34
C THR A 463 5.36 -1.43 -25.91
N ARG A 464 6.35 -1.60 -26.77
CA ARG A 464 6.76 -0.54 -27.70
C ARG A 464 5.62 -0.28 -28.68
N GLU A 465 5.62 0.88 -29.33
CA GLU A 465 4.78 1.09 -30.50
C GLU A 465 5.14 0.05 -31.58
N VAL A 466 4.19 -0.80 -31.93
CA VAL A 466 4.33 -1.83 -32.97
C VAL A 466 3.78 -1.26 -34.27
N ARG A 467 4.63 -1.24 -35.30
CA ARG A 467 4.31 -0.74 -36.65
C ARG A 467 4.21 -1.90 -37.63
N GLY A 468 3.68 -1.62 -38.82
CA GLY A 468 3.54 -2.62 -39.88
C GLY A 468 2.28 -3.48 -39.74
N LEU A 469 1.24 -2.95 -39.09
CA LEU A 469 -0.09 -3.54 -39.20
C LEU A 469 -0.64 -3.37 -40.62
N VAL A 470 -1.75 -4.05 -40.90
CA VAL A 470 -2.48 -3.90 -42.16
C VAL A 470 -2.76 -2.43 -42.46
N ASP A 471 -2.80 -2.05 -43.74
CA ASP A 471 -3.05 -0.67 -44.16
C ASP A 471 -2.07 0.37 -43.56
N GLY A 472 -0.86 -0.07 -43.20
CA GLY A 472 0.20 0.79 -42.68
C GLY A 472 -0.01 1.23 -41.23
N GLY A 473 -0.88 0.57 -40.48
CA GLY A 473 -1.20 0.98 -39.12
C GLY A 473 -0.14 0.63 -38.07
N ALA A 474 -0.40 1.12 -36.85
CA ALA A 474 0.41 0.88 -35.67
C ALA A 474 -0.46 0.71 -34.43
N TYR A 475 0.07 0.10 -33.37
CA TYR A 475 -0.60 0.08 -32.08
C TYR A 475 0.39 0.19 -30.92
N GLN A 476 -0.16 0.55 -29.76
CA GLN A 476 0.50 0.38 -28.48
C GLN A 476 -0.51 -0.07 -27.43
N VAL A 477 -0.10 -0.96 -26.53
CA VAL A 477 -0.94 -1.50 -25.46
C VAL A 477 -0.62 -0.84 -24.14
N PHE A 478 -1.66 -0.41 -23.43
CA PHE A 478 -1.62 0.22 -22.11
C PHE A 478 -2.43 -0.60 -21.10
N ARG A 479 -2.04 -0.55 -19.82
CA ARG A 479 -2.74 -1.23 -18.71
C ARG A 479 -3.00 -0.30 -17.54
N LYS A 480 -4.25 -0.28 -17.06
CA LYS A 480 -4.69 0.39 -15.83
C LYS A 480 -5.47 -0.60 -14.96
N GLY A 481 -4.84 -1.08 -13.88
CA GLY A 481 -5.36 -2.22 -13.12
C GLY A 481 -5.54 -3.44 -14.03
N SER A 482 -6.72 -4.07 -13.99
CA SER A 482 -7.07 -5.18 -14.89
C SER A 482 -7.41 -4.73 -16.32
N ALA A 483 -7.65 -3.44 -16.56
CA ALA A 483 -8.06 -2.96 -17.88
C ALA A 483 -6.88 -2.94 -18.87
N VAL A 484 -7.06 -3.63 -20.00
CA VAL A 484 -6.10 -3.60 -21.12
C VAL A 484 -6.68 -2.73 -22.22
N THR A 485 -5.98 -1.65 -22.57
CA THR A 485 -6.38 -0.72 -23.64
C THR A 485 -5.34 -0.74 -24.75
N LYS A 486 -5.75 -1.12 -25.96
CA LYS A 486 -4.91 -1.00 -27.16
C LYS A 486 -5.27 0.30 -27.87
N VAL A 487 -4.32 1.22 -28.01
CA VAL A 487 -4.49 2.43 -28.84
C VAL A 487 -3.95 2.12 -30.21
N LEU A 488 -4.82 2.13 -31.22
CA LEU A 488 -4.46 1.86 -32.61
C LEU A 488 -4.41 3.15 -33.40
N TRP A 489 -3.46 3.25 -34.31
CA TRP A 489 -3.39 4.29 -35.32
C TRP A 489 -3.45 3.70 -36.72
N SER A 490 -4.23 4.33 -37.59
CA SER A 490 -4.17 4.14 -39.04
C SER A 490 -4.24 5.50 -39.75
N PRO A 491 -3.80 5.59 -41.01
CA PRO A 491 -4.00 6.79 -41.81
C PRO A 491 -5.47 7.22 -41.91
N ALA A 492 -6.41 6.25 -41.92
CA ALA A 492 -7.83 6.51 -42.13
C ALA A 492 -8.59 6.95 -40.86
N THR A 493 -8.17 6.49 -39.68
CA THR A 493 -8.92 6.69 -38.43
C THR A 493 -8.18 7.52 -37.38
N GLY A 494 -6.88 7.76 -37.57
CA GLY A 494 -6.05 8.36 -36.52
C GLY A 494 -5.93 7.44 -35.30
N ALA A 495 -5.52 8.01 -34.16
CA ALA A 495 -5.26 7.25 -32.94
C ALA A 495 -6.52 7.11 -32.06
N VAL A 496 -7.04 5.88 -31.97
CA VAL A 496 -8.30 5.58 -31.27
C VAL A 496 -8.13 4.33 -30.37
N PRO A 497 -8.60 4.37 -29.10
CA PRO A 497 -8.44 3.28 -28.15
C PRO A 497 -9.49 2.17 -28.34
N VAL A 498 -9.14 0.94 -27.99
CA VAL A 498 -10.08 -0.17 -27.74
C VAL A 498 -9.72 -0.77 -26.39
N ARG A 499 -10.68 -0.84 -25.47
CA ARG A 499 -10.49 -1.52 -24.17
C ARG A 499 -10.71 -3.02 -24.39
N GLU A 500 -9.65 -3.79 -24.61
CA GLU A 500 -9.71 -5.24 -24.90
C GLU A 500 -10.39 -6.06 -23.79
N THR A 501 -10.49 -5.51 -22.58
CA THR A 501 -11.20 -6.13 -21.45
C THR A 501 -12.67 -5.76 -21.34
N SER A 502 -13.20 -4.88 -22.21
CA SER A 502 -14.65 -4.67 -22.31
C SER A 502 -15.31 -5.77 -23.12
N GLY A 503 -16.64 -5.90 -23.02
CA GLY A 503 -17.40 -6.81 -23.89
C GLY A 503 -17.15 -6.51 -25.38
N ILE A 504 -17.12 -5.22 -25.74
CA ILE A 504 -16.89 -4.74 -27.11
C ILE A 504 -15.48 -5.08 -27.58
N GLY A 505 -14.46 -4.68 -26.82
CA GLY A 505 -13.06 -4.97 -27.16
C GLY A 505 -12.74 -6.46 -27.17
N GLY A 506 -13.39 -7.23 -26.29
CA GLY A 506 -13.31 -8.69 -26.26
C GLY A 506 -13.86 -9.35 -27.53
N LEU A 507 -15.00 -8.88 -28.06
CA LEU A 507 -15.50 -9.35 -29.36
C LEU A 507 -14.56 -8.96 -30.49
N TRP A 508 -14.12 -7.69 -30.53
CA TRP A 508 -13.20 -7.20 -31.56
C TRP A 508 -11.88 -8.02 -31.58
N LYS A 509 -11.34 -8.32 -30.41
CA LYS A 509 -10.16 -9.20 -30.24
C LYS A 509 -10.40 -10.61 -30.76
N ARG A 510 -11.52 -11.26 -30.40
CA ARG A 510 -11.86 -12.61 -30.88
C ARG A 510 -12.07 -12.67 -32.39
N ALA A 511 -12.50 -11.57 -33.00
CA ALA A 511 -12.68 -11.46 -34.44
C ALA A 511 -11.37 -11.23 -35.21
N GLY A 512 -10.21 -11.20 -34.55
CA GLY A 512 -8.90 -10.99 -35.19
C GLY A 512 -8.49 -9.52 -35.28
N HIS A 513 -8.94 -8.68 -34.35
CA HIS A 513 -8.53 -7.27 -34.22
C HIS A 513 -8.81 -6.46 -35.50
N GLU A 514 -7.81 -5.72 -36.00
CA GLU A 514 -7.90 -4.91 -37.21
C GLU A 514 -8.11 -5.74 -38.50
N ARG A 515 -7.80 -7.04 -38.49
CA ARG A 515 -8.09 -7.92 -39.64
C ARG A 515 -9.57 -8.32 -39.70
N GLY A 516 -10.25 -8.33 -38.57
CA GLY A 516 -11.67 -8.66 -38.45
C GLY A 516 -12.57 -7.46 -38.75
N TYR A 517 -12.91 -6.70 -37.72
CA TYR A 517 -13.79 -5.54 -37.84
C TYR A 517 -13.05 -4.24 -38.20
N GLY A 518 -11.71 -4.28 -38.28
CA GLY A 518 -10.92 -3.13 -38.71
C GLY A 518 -10.52 -2.20 -37.58
N TYR A 519 -10.08 -1.00 -37.96
CA TYR A 519 -9.60 0.01 -37.03
C TYR A 519 -10.75 0.72 -36.31
N PRO A 520 -10.60 1.03 -35.02
CA PRO A 520 -11.58 1.84 -34.29
C PRO A 520 -11.67 3.25 -34.88
N VAL A 521 -12.91 3.75 -35.03
CA VAL A 521 -13.25 5.10 -35.52
C VAL A 521 -13.63 6.01 -34.35
N THR A 522 -14.31 5.46 -33.34
CA THR A 522 -14.66 6.18 -32.11
C THR A 522 -14.03 5.51 -30.90
N SER A 523 -13.87 6.25 -29.79
CA SER A 523 -13.74 5.59 -28.48
C SER A 523 -15.03 4.85 -28.14
N GLU A 524 -14.97 3.89 -27.20
CA GLU A 524 -16.15 3.28 -26.59
C GLU A 524 -17.01 4.36 -25.90
N ARG A 525 -18.32 4.36 -26.18
CA ARG A 525 -19.29 5.33 -25.65
C ARG A 525 -20.39 4.58 -24.91
N GLY A 526 -20.59 4.90 -23.64
CA GLY A 526 -21.72 4.45 -22.84
C GLY A 526 -22.97 5.31 -23.06
N GLY A 527 -23.99 5.08 -22.23
CA GLY A 527 -25.22 5.88 -22.22
C GLY A 527 -26.29 5.42 -23.21
N LEU A 528 -26.15 4.22 -23.79
CA LEU A 528 -27.26 3.59 -24.51
C LEU A 528 -28.32 3.08 -23.53
N LEU A 529 -29.51 2.77 -24.06
CA LEU A 529 -30.66 2.29 -23.31
C LEU A 529 -30.29 1.16 -22.32
N ASN A 530 -30.71 1.25 -21.06
CA ASN A 530 -30.39 0.25 -20.02
C ASN A 530 -28.89 0.06 -19.75
N GLY A 531 -28.10 1.15 -19.83
CA GLY A 531 -26.68 1.13 -19.48
C GLY A 531 -25.76 0.50 -20.53
N GLY A 532 -26.23 0.36 -21.76
CA GLY A 532 -25.43 -0.20 -22.85
C GLY A 532 -24.33 0.75 -23.36
N ALA A 533 -23.46 0.21 -24.19
CA ALA A 533 -22.34 0.91 -24.81
C ALA A 533 -22.15 0.53 -26.28
N TYR A 534 -21.44 1.35 -27.04
CA TYR A 534 -21.03 1.01 -28.40
C TYR A 534 -19.66 1.55 -28.76
N GLN A 535 -19.08 0.98 -29.81
CA GLN A 535 -17.90 1.50 -30.48
C GLN A 535 -17.97 1.22 -31.98
N VAL A 536 -17.52 2.17 -32.80
CA VAL A 536 -17.51 2.06 -34.26
C VAL A 536 -16.12 1.69 -34.77
N PHE A 537 -16.06 0.78 -35.75
CA PHE A 537 -14.86 0.27 -36.41
C PHE A 537 -15.01 0.32 -37.93
N ARG A 538 -13.89 0.34 -38.64
CA ARG A 538 -13.86 0.38 -40.10
C ARG A 538 -12.84 -0.60 -40.68
N ASN A 539 -13.29 -1.48 -41.54
CA ASN A 539 -12.47 -2.38 -42.35
C ASN A 539 -12.73 -2.09 -43.84
N GLY A 540 -11.81 -1.38 -44.49
CA GLY A 540 -11.99 -0.86 -45.84
C GLY A 540 -13.25 0.01 -45.98
N SER A 541 -14.17 -0.39 -46.86
CA SER A 541 -15.45 0.30 -47.06
C SER A 541 -16.50 -0.07 -46.01
N LYS A 542 -16.31 -1.11 -45.20
CA LYS A 542 -17.31 -1.57 -44.23
C LYS A 542 -17.16 -0.83 -42.91
N VAL A 543 -18.29 -0.39 -42.35
CA VAL A 543 -18.38 0.26 -41.04
C VAL A 543 -19.16 -0.67 -40.12
N TYR A 544 -18.55 -1.01 -38.98
CA TYR A 544 -19.13 -1.90 -37.99
C TYR A 544 -19.37 -1.13 -36.70
N ARG A 545 -20.59 -1.20 -36.16
CA ARG A 545 -20.88 -0.78 -34.79
C ARG A 545 -20.99 -2.02 -33.93
N ILE A 546 -20.07 -2.16 -32.99
CA ILE A 546 -20.18 -3.17 -31.95
C ILE A 546 -20.93 -2.55 -30.78
N VAL A 547 -22.06 -3.16 -30.43
CA VAL A 547 -22.95 -2.70 -29.36
C VAL A 547 -22.95 -3.75 -28.26
N TRP A 548 -22.94 -3.28 -27.01
CA TRP A 548 -22.99 -4.13 -25.82
C TRP A 548 -24.12 -3.72 -24.88
N SER A 549 -24.78 -4.71 -24.29
CA SER A 549 -25.59 -4.57 -23.09
C SER A 549 -25.37 -5.75 -22.15
N SER A 550 -25.72 -5.59 -20.87
CA SER A 550 -25.65 -6.68 -19.89
C SER A 550 -26.49 -7.90 -20.30
N ALA A 551 -27.62 -7.68 -20.97
CA ALA A 551 -28.54 -8.74 -21.38
C ALA A 551 -28.12 -9.48 -22.66
N SER A 552 -27.53 -8.78 -23.64
CA SER A 552 -27.22 -9.37 -24.95
C SER A 552 -25.73 -9.68 -25.15
N GLY A 553 -24.85 -9.20 -24.28
CA GLY A 553 -23.41 -9.23 -24.56
C GLY A 553 -23.05 -8.28 -25.69
N ALA A 554 -21.88 -8.48 -26.32
CA ALA A 554 -21.40 -7.63 -27.41
C ALA A 554 -21.66 -8.30 -28.77
N HIS A 555 -22.26 -7.54 -29.70
CA HIS A 555 -22.51 -7.98 -31.07
C HIS A 555 -22.28 -6.86 -32.09
N ALA A 556 -21.80 -7.23 -33.27
CA ALA A 556 -21.50 -6.30 -34.36
C ALA A 556 -22.66 -6.17 -35.33
N VAL A 557 -22.95 -4.94 -35.74
CA VAL A 557 -23.86 -4.59 -36.84
C VAL A 557 -23.04 -3.89 -37.93
N GLN A 558 -23.16 -4.29 -39.19
CA GLN A 558 -22.53 -3.54 -40.28
C GLN A 558 -23.40 -2.30 -40.60
N GLU A 559 -23.13 -1.15 -39.98
CA GLU A 559 -23.96 0.07 -40.06
C GLU A 559 -24.26 0.50 -41.50
N ASN A 560 -23.27 0.41 -42.39
CA ASN A 560 -23.45 0.79 -43.78
C ASN A 560 -23.95 -0.34 -44.70
N GLY A 561 -24.13 -1.54 -44.14
CA GLY A 561 -24.76 -2.70 -44.77
C GLY A 561 -26.29 -2.63 -44.72
N ALA A 562 -26.93 -3.55 -45.43
CA ALA A 562 -28.38 -3.57 -45.60
C ALA A 562 -29.14 -3.74 -44.26
N ILE A 563 -28.67 -4.65 -43.41
CA ILE A 563 -29.23 -4.91 -42.08
C ILE A 563 -29.01 -3.71 -41.15
N GLY A 564 -27.80 -3.16 -41.12
CA GLY A 564 -27.49 -2.02 -40.25
C GLY A 564 -28.29 -0.76 -40.59
N ARG A 565 -28.48 -0.46 -41.88
CA ARG A 565 -29.32 0.67 -42.32
C ARG A 565 -30.78 0.52 -41.86
N GLU A 566 -31.34 -0.68 -41.99
CA GLU A 566 -32.69 -0.98 -41.51
C GLU A 566 -32.80 -0.83 -39.99
N TRP A 567 -31.86 -1.40 -39.24
CA TRP A 567 -31.83 -1.26 -37.78
C TRP A 567 -31.72 0.20 -37.33
N ILE A 568 -30.87 1.01 -37.99
CA ILE A 568 -30.75 2.45 -37.70
C ILE A 568 -32.07 3.18 -38.03
N ALA A 569 -32.69 2.90 -39.17
CA ALA A 569 -33.95 3.52 -39.58
C ALA A 569 -35.09 3.21 -38.60
N ALA A 570 -35.09 2.01 -38.01
CA ALA A 570 -36.04 1.60 -36.98
C ALA A 570 -35.80 2.25 -35.59
N GLY A 571 -34.75 3.05 -35.42
CA GLY A 571 -34.39 3.66 -34.13
C GLY A 571 -33.43 2.83 -33.28
N SER A 572 -32.63 1.96 -33.90
CA SER A 572 -31.52 1.22 -33.27
C SER A 572 -31.96 0.43 -32.02
N GLU A 573 -31.24 0.57 -30.90
CA GLU A 573 -31.54 -0.09 -29.64
C GLU A 573 -32.90 0.31 -29.04
N ARG A 574 -33.44 1.48 -29.41
CA ARG A 574 -34.80 1.90 -29.03
C ARG A 574 -35.86 1.27 -29.91
N GLY A 575 -35.53 1.03 -31.17
CA GLY A 575 -36.36 0.33 -32.16
C GLY A 575 -36.45 -1.16 -31.91
N TYR A 576 -35.59 -1.92 -32.59
CA TYR A 576 -35.56 -3.39 -32.55
C TYR A 576 -34.83 -3.96 -31.34
N GLY A 577 -34.18 -3.11 -30.55
CA GLY A 577 -33.39 -3.54 -29.39
C GLY A 577 -31.93 -3.81 -29.74
N TYR A 578 -31.21 -4.39 -28.78
CA TYR A 578 -29.81 -4.73 -28.94
C TYR A 578 -29.67 -5.96 -29.86
N PRO A 579 -28.64 -6.01 -30.74
CA PRO A 579 -28.34 -7.23 -31.48
C PRO A 579 -28.02 -8.38 -30.51
N THR A 580 -28.60 -9.56 -30.73
CA THR A 580 -28.37 -10.79 -29.95
C THR A 580 -27.56 -11.83 -30.72
N THR A 581 -27.27 -11.54 -32.00
CA THR A 581 -26.31 -12.27 -32.82
C THR A 581 -25.44 -11.28 -33.58
N ASN A 582 -24.25 -11.71 -34.00
CA ASN A 582 -23.61 -11.07 -35.14
C ASN A 582 -24.43 -11.36 -36.40
N GLU A 583 -24.20 -10.62 -37.48
CA GLU A 583 -24.72 -11.01 -38.80
C GLU A 583 -24.20 -12.41 -39.18
N TYR A 584 -25.10 -13.33 -39.50
CA TYR A 584 -24.76 -14.71 -39.87
C TYR A 584 -25.40 -15.09 -41.21
N ARG A 585 -24.71 -15.94 -41.97
CA ARG A 585 -25.21 -16.46 -43.24
C ARG A 585 -26.21 -17.59 -43.00
N TYR A 586 -27.33 -17.56 -43.71
CA TYR A 586 -28.32 -18.62 -43.77
C TYR A 586 -28.72 -18.83 -45.23
N GLY A 587 -28.12 -19.83 -45.89
CA GLY A 587 -28.27 -20.03 -47.34
C GLY A 587 -27.83 -18.80 -48.14
N SER A 588 -28.73 -18.26 -48.97
CA SER A 588 -28.53 -17.03 -49.75
C SER A 588 -28.83 -15.75 -48.97
N GLU A 589 -29.17 -15.84 -47.68
CA GLU A 589 -29.46 -14.69 -46.82
C GLU A 589 -28.32 -14.40 -45.84
N ILE A 590 -28.23 -13.14 -45.43
CA ILE A 590 -27.60 -12.72 -44.18
C ILE A 590 -28.73 -12.36 -43.21
N ARG A 591 -28.62 -12.76 -41.95
CA ARG A 591 -29.63 -12.52 -40.91
C ARG A 591 -28.99 -11.95 -39.66
N GLN A 592 -29.75 -11.17 -38.91
CA GLN A 592 -29.38 -10.71 -37.57
C GLN A 592 -30.61 -10.66 -36.67
N ARG A 593 -30.47 -11.15 -35.44
CA ARG A 593 -31.53 -11.14 -34.42
C ARG A 593 -31.31 -10.01 -33.43
N PHE A 594 -32.41 -9.49 -32.89
CA PHE A 594 -32.42 -8.37 -31.94
C PHE A 594 -33.30 -8.66 -30.71
N SER A 595 -33.04 -7.95 -29.62
CA SER A 595 -33.56 -8.25 -28.29
C SER A 595 -35.07 -8.00 -28.11
N LYS A 596 -35.74 -7.34 -29.06
CA LYS A 596 -37.21 -7.20 -29.08
C LYS A 596 -37.90 -8.17 -30.05
N ASN A 597 -37.27 -9.34 -30.25
CA ASN A 597 -37.68 -10.44 -31.11
C ASN A 597 -37.67 -10.16 -32.62
N PHE A 598 -37.13 -9.02 -33.06
CA PHE A 598 -36.99 -8.77 -34.49
C PHE A 598 -35.83 -9.57 -35.10
N THR A 599 -36.02 -10.08 -36.31
CA THR A 599 -34.95 -10.59 -37.18
C THR A 599 -34.95 -9.77 -38.47
N VAL A 600 -33.81 -9.16 -38.78
CA VAL A 600 -33.63 -8.47 -40.07
C VAL A 600 -32.90 -9.42 -41.02
N HIS A 601 -33.42 -9.52 -42.23
CA HIS A 601 -32.94 -10.40 -43.28
C HIS A 601 -32.44 -9.56 -44.46
N TYR A 602 -31.37 -10.02 -45.10
CA TYR A 602 -30.87 -9.47 -46.36
C TYR A 602 -30.60 -10.60 -47.35
N SER A 603 -31.27 -10.59 -48.49
CA SER A 603 -31.00 -11.55 -49.56
C SER A 603 -29.78 -11.12 -50.37
N THR A 604 -28.74 -11.96 -50.38
CA THR A 604 -27.55 -11.72 -51.20
C THR A 604 -27.82 -11.86 -52.70
N THR A 605 -28.92 -12.54 -53.07
CA THR A 605 -29.38 -12.74 -54.45
C THR A 605 -30.26 -11.59 -54.96
N THR A 606 -31.35 -11.27 -54.25
CA THR A 606 -32.32 -10.26 -54.70
C THR A 606 -31.99 -8.84 -54.23
N LYS A 607 -30.99 -8.70 -53.35
CA LYS A 607 -30.58 -7.44 -52.71
C LYS A 607 -31.69 -6.77 -51.87
N ARG A 608 -32.73 -7.52 -51.50
CA ARG A 608 -33.84 -7.03 -50.66
C ARG A 608 -33.56 -7.23 -49.18
N THR A 609 -34.02 -6.27 -48.37
CA THR A 609 -34.05 -6.32 -46.91
C THR A 609 -35.50 -6.45 -46.44
N TRP A 610 -35.76 -7.29 -45.44
CA TRP A 610 -37.08 -7.37 -44.78
C TRP A 610 -36.91 -7.76 -43.31
N VAL A 611 -37.97 -7.55 -42.54
CA VAL A 611 -37.97 -7.77 -41.09
C VAL A 611 -39.07 -8.76 -40.72
N THR A 612 -38.75 -9.69 -39.81
CA THR A 612 -39.70 -10.59 -39.16
C THR A 612 -39.66 -10.35 -37.65
N ARG A 613 -40.71 -10.76 -36.93
CA ARG A 613 -40.82 -10.64 -35.47
C ARG A 613 -41.30 -11.93 -34.86
#